data_AF-A0AA96VAN9-F1
#
_entry.id   AF-A0AA96VAN9-F1
#
_cell.length_a   1.000
_cell.length_b   1.000
_cell.length_c   1.000
_cell.angle_alpha   90.00
_cell.angle_beta   90.00
_cell.angle_gamma   90.00
#
_symmetry.space_group_name_H-M   'P 1'
#
loop_
_entity.id
_entity.type
_entity.pdbx_description
1 polymer ?
#
loop_
_entity_poly.entity_id
_entity_poly.type
_entity_poly.pdbx_seq_one_letter_code
_entity_poly.pdbx_strand_id
1 'polypeptide(L)'
;MKLTADEKFLFQEKTVSALLFIYRIEVTYISEVSENIESNFAHTNKIIKRLESMGFLSSVFEGRSRFLKLTPKGYAFAQKLSAAFEVCKSDETFEFPEGYVPERKIQTADEDFTDSLSASALSGNSAPVFENKFVNPKPKSKSNLSGAPLSIMDRIKVFGLKIKEIYDELIEADADKDLFQKRFGEFDRELKIIGAEIEKLGSDDESKKELLAAYRAAEMQYSFYLEK
;
A
#
# COMPACT_ATOMS: atom_id res chain seq x y z
N MET A 1 -0.03 6.05 -27.16
CA MET A 1 -0.76 6.64 -26.02
C MET A 1 -0.07 7.94 -25.63
N LYS A 2 -0.81 9.05 -25.43
CA LYS A 2 -0.22 10.30 -24.94
C LYS A 2 -0.59 10.45 -23.46
N LEU A 3 0.41 10.59 -22.60
CA LEU A 3 0.18 10.84 -21.17
C LEU A 3 -0.40 12.23 -20.96
N THR A 4 -1.40 12.30 -20.09
CA THR A 4 -1.99 13.55 -19.58
C THR A 4 -0.98 14.32 -18.71
N ALA A 5 -1.28 15.59 -18.43
CA ALA A 5 -0.41 16.42 -17.60
C ALA A 5 -0.26 15.87 -16.17
N ASP A 6 -1.30 15.22 -15.64
CA ASP A 6 -1.31 14.64 -14.30
C ASP A 6 -0.60 13.29 -14.24
N GLU A 7 -0.76 12.46 -15.28
CA GLU A 7 0.04 11.24 -15.41
C GLU A 7 1.54 11.56 -15.48
N LYS A 8 1.93 12.58 -16.26
CA LYS A 8 3.33 13.05 -16.29
C LYS A 8 3.82 13.53 -14.93
N PHE A 9 2.95 14.18 -14.16
CA PHE A 9 3.29 14.68 -12.83
C PHE A 9 3.54 13.54 -11.82
N LEU A 10 2.77 12.44 -11.90
CA LEU A 10 2.91 11.28 -11.02
C LEU A 10 4.26 10.57 -11.14
N PHE A 11 4.94 10.68 -12.29
CA PHE A 11 6.25 10.06 -12.53
C PHE A 11 7.42 11.04 -12.38
N GLN A 12 7.20 12.25 -11.84
CA GLN A 12 8.29 13.14 -11.48
C GLN A 12 8.99 12.63 -10.22
N GLU A 13 10.33 12.69 -10.21
CA GLU A 13 11.18 12.19 -9.15
C GLU A 13 10.71 12.59 -7.74
N LYS A 14 10.56 13.89 -7.48
CA LYS A 14 10.13 14.39 -6.17
C LYS A 14 8.70 13.98 -5.79
N THR A 15 7.81 13.84 -6.78
CA THR A 15 6.43 13.41 -6.55
C THR A 15 6.38 11.94 -6.19
N VAL A 16 7.11 11.10 -6.93
CA VAL A 16 7.24 9.67 -6.66
C VAL A 16 7.85 9.43 -5.28
N SER A 17 8.97 10.12 -4.99
CA SER A 17 9.65 10.00 -3.69
C SER A 17 8.74 10.42 -2.54
N ALA A 18 8.02 11.54 -2.66
CA ALA A 18 7.05 11.95 -1.65
C ALA A 18 5.97 10.89 -1.42
N LEU A 19 5.42 10.33 -2.49
CA LEU A 19 4.34 9.35 -2.40
C LEU A 19 4.81 8.04 -1.76
N LEU A 20 5.99 7.54 -2.15
CA LEU A 20 6.59 6.34 -1.57
C LEU A 20 7.04 6.55 -0.12
N PHE A 21 7.51 7.74 0.23
CA PHE A 21 7.84 8.09 1.61
C PHE A 21 6.60 8.05 2.50
N ILE A 22 5.52 8.72 2.09
CA ILE A 22 4.23 8.68 2.82
C ILE A 22 3.69 7.25 2.89
N TYR A 23 3.85 6.45 1.83
CA TYR A 23 3.48 5.03 1.85
C TYR A 23 4.22 4.20 2.90
N ARG A 24 5.50 4.51 3.15
CA ARG A 24 6.32 3.80 4.15
C ARG A 24 6.09 4.27 5.59
N ILE A 25 5.84 5.56 5.78
CA ILE A 25 5.65 6.18 7.11
C ILE A 25 4.17 6.17 7.54
N GLU A 26 3.25 5.97 6.59
CA GLU A 26 1.79 5.97 6.71
C GLU A 26 1.18 7.33 7.06
N VAL A 27 1.61 7.96 8.16
CA VAL A 27 1.17 9.28 8.62
C VAL A 27 2.37 10.16 8.91
N THR A 28 2.46 11.31 8.26
CA THR A 28 3.65 12.18 8.34
C THR A 28 3.28 13.67 8.22
N TYR A 29 4.25 14.55 8.48
CA TYR A 29 4.11 16.00 8.32
C TYR A 29 4.71 16.48 7.00
N ILE A 30 4.25 17.63 6.52
CA ILE A 30 4.83 18.27 5.31
C ILE A 30 6.33 18.54 5.49
N SER A 31 6.78 18.88 6.70
CA SER A 31 8.20 19.12 7.00
C SER A 31 9.05 17.89 6.75
N GLU A 32 8.65 16.74 7.28
CA GLU A 32 9.36 15.46 7.10
C GLU A 32 9.40 15.04 5.63
N VAL A 33 8.28 15.21 4.90
CA VAL A 33 8.25 14.96 3.45
C VAL A 33 9.25 15.89 2.74
N SER A 34 9.31 17.16 3.13
CA SER A 34 10.20 18.16 2.52
C SER A 34 11.67 17.82 2.70
N GLU A 35 12.04 17.32 3.88
CA GLU A 35 13.38 16.83 4.19
C GLU A 35 13.71 15.59 3.38
N ASN A 36 12.77 14.64 3.29
CA ASN A 36 12.99 13.39 2.54
C ASN A 36 13.18 13.59 1.04
N ILE A 37 12.42 14.50 0.41
CA ILE A 37 12.51 14.76 -1.03
C ILE A 37 13.52 15.86 -1.39
N GLU A 38 14.31 16.30 -0.41
CA GLU A 38 15.31 17.37 -0.53
C GLU A 38 14.74 18.58 -1.27
N SER A 39 13.63 19.11 -0.75
CA SER A 39 12.96 20.27 -1.34
C SER A 39 12.59 21.29 -0.29
N ASN A 40 12.27 22.50 -0.76
CA ASN A 40 11.77 23.55 0.13
C ASN A 40 10.29 23.37 0.41
N PHE A 41 9.84 23.89 1.56
CA PHE A 41 8.45 23.74 2.01
C PHE A 41 7.42 24.23 0.98
N ALA A 42 7.69 25.34 0.29
CA ALA A 42 6.78 25.89 -0.71
C ALA A 42 6.58 24.95 -1.91
N HIS A 43 7.65 24.29 -2.37
CA HIS A 43 7.62 23.34 -3.46
C HIS A 43 6.96 22.03 -3.03
N THR A 44 7.34 21.49 -1.86
CA THR A 44 6.71 20.32 -1.25
C THR A 44 5.20 20.53 -1.09
N ASN A 45 4.78 21.66 -0.55
CA ASN A 45 3.35 21.96 -0.38
C ASN A 45 2.59 22.04 -1.72
N LYS A 46 3.24 22.50 -2.81
CA LYS A 46 2.63 22.44 -4.16
C LYS A 46 2.44 21.01 -4.64
N ILE A 47 3.44 20.14 -4.42
CA ILE A 47 3.34 18.71 -4.75
C ILE A 47 2.20 18.06 -3.97
N ILE A 48 2.16 18.27 -2.66
CA ILE A 48 1.13 17.73 -1.77
C ILE A 48 -0.27 18.19 -2.19
N LYS A 49 -0.48 19.49 -2.41
CA LYS A 49 -1.78 20.02 -2.86
C LYS A 49 -2.25 19.39 -4.17
N ARG A 50 -1.31 19.12 -5.09
CA ARG A 50 -1.65 18.48 -6.36
C ARG A 50 -2.01 17.01 -6.17
N LEU A 51 -1.26 16.27 -5.35
CA LEU A 51 -1.58 14.89 -4.97
C LEU A 51 -2.94 14.79 -4.25
N GLU A 52 -3.28 15.77 -3.42
CA GLU A 52 -4.61 15.89 -2.79
C GLU A 52 -5.71 16.16 -3.83
N SER A 53 -5.49 17.09 -4.77
CA SER A 53 -6.48 17.38 -5.84
C SER A 53 -6.75 16.16 -6.73
N MET A 54 -5.76 15.29 -6.90
CA MET A 54 -5.87 14.04 -7.65
C MET A 54 -6.47 12.89 -6.80
N GLY A 55 -6.71 13.13 -5.51
CA GLY A 55 -7.30 12.19 -4.57
C GLY A 55 -6.36 11.09 -4.07
N PHE A 56 -5.04 11.26 -4.16
CA PHE A 56 -4.06 10.30 -3.62
C PHE A 56 -3.73 10.55 -2.15
N LEU A 57 -3.82 11.81 -1.71
CA LEU A 57 -3.57 12.20 -0.32
C LEU A 57 -4.80 12.84 0.31
N SER A 58 -4.85 12.77 1.64
CA SER A 58 -5.75 13.58 2.46
C SER A 58 -4.95 14.19 3.60
N SER A 59 -5.33 15.40 4.02
CA SER A 59 -4.73 16.04 5.19
C SER A 59 -5.71 16.18 6.34
N VAL A 60 -5.25 15.90 7.56
CA VAL A 60 -5.99 16.11 8.80
C VAL A 60 -5.25 17.15 9.63
N PHE A 61 -5.97 18.09 10.23
CA PHE A 61 -5.40 19.06 11.14
C PHE A 61 -5.59 18.59 12.58
N GLU A 62 -4.50 18.54 13.35
CA GLU A 62 -4.54 18.35 14.79
C GLU A 62 -3.85 19.57 15.44
N GLY A 63 -4.66 20.45 16.02
CA GLY A 63 -4.21 21.75 16.49
C GLY A 63 -3.68 22.63 15.36
N ARG A 64 -2.39 22.99 15.43
CA ARG A 64 -1.70 23.80 14.40
C ARG A 64 -0.95 22.96 13.36
N SER A 65 -0.87 21.65 13.59
CA SER A 65 -0.08 20.74 12.76
C SER A 65 -0.95 20.08 11.71
N ARG A 66 -0.45 20.03 10.47
CA ARG A 66 -1.11 19.38 9.33
C ARG A 66 -0.44 18.05 9.05
N PHE A 67 -1.20 16.98 9.19
CA PHE A 67 -0.79 15.61 8.93
C PHE A 67 -1.24 15.19 7.54
N LEU A 68 -0.43 14.35 6.90
CA LEU A 68 -0.67 13.78 5.58
C LEU A 68 -0.87 12.28 5.72
N LYS A 69 -1.87 11.75 5.01
CA LYS A 69 -2.13 10.32 4.90
C LYS A 69 -2.56 9.97 3.48
N LEU A 70 -2.26 8.76 3.03
CA LEU A 70 -2.77 8.25 1.76
C LEU A 70 -4.28 7.99 1.86
N THR A 71 -4.97 8.24 0.75
CA THR A 71 -6.33 7.72 0.55
C THR A 71 -6.25 6.26 0.09
N PRO A 72 -7.36 5.50 0.03
CA PRO A 72 -7.35 4.16 -0.56
C PRO A 72 -6.80 4.12 -1.99
N LYS A 73 -7.13 5.13 -2.80
CA LYS A 73 -6.58 5.32 -4.16
C LYS A 73 -5.07 5.60 -4.12
N GLY A 74 -4.66 6.49 -3.20
CA GLY A 74 -3.27 6.76 -2.82
C GLY A 74 -2.46 5.49 -2.61
N TYR A 75 -2.94 4.69 -1.68
CA TYR A 75 -2.33 3.47 -1.21
C TYR A 75 -2.18 2.43 -2.33
N ALA A 76 -3.27 2.12 -3.03
CA ALA A 76 -3.25 1.13 -4.11
C ALA A 76 -2.27 1.50 -5.24
N PHE A 77 -2.13 2.79 -5.54
CA PHE A 77 -1.17 3.26 -6.53
C PHE A 77 0.27 3.19 -6.00
N ALA A 78 0.52 3.68 -4.78
CA ALA A 78 1.85 3.65 -4.18
C ALA A 78 2.38 2.22 -4.00
N GLN A 79 1.51 1.27 -3.65
CA GLN A 79 1.85 -0.15 -3.55
C GLN A 79 2.33 -0.72 -4.90
N LYS A 80 1.57 -0.50 -5.98
CA LYS A 80 1.97 -0.93 -7.33
C LYS A 80 3.25 -0.27 -7.78
N LEU A 81 3.43 1.01 -7.45
CA LEU A 81 4.64 1.75 -7.76
C LEU A 81 5.85 1.17 -7.03
N SER A 82 5.71 0.85 -5.73
CA SER A 82 6.76 0.19 -4.94
C SER A 82 7.17 -1.14 -5.56
N ALA A 83 6.20 -1.98 -5.93
CA ALA A 83 6.47 -3.26 -6.58
C ALA A 83 7.20 -3.08 -7.93
N ALA A 84 6.82 -2.08 -8.73
CA ALA A 84 7.52 -1.76 -9.97
C ALA A 84 8.98 -1.36 -9.73
N PHE A 85 9.27 -0.61 -8.67
CA PHE A 85 10.64 -0.25 -8.30
C PHE A 85 11.45 -1.43 -7.75
N GLU A 86 10.81 -2.41 -7.11
CA GLU A 86 11.46 -3.65 -6.69
C GLU A 86 11.91 -4.46 -7.91
N VAL A 87 11.07 -4.57 -8.93
CA VAL A 87 11.44 -5.20 -10.22
C VAL A 87 12.63 -4.50 -10.88
N CYS A 88 12.72 -3.17 -10.78
CA CYS A 88 13.89 -2.44 -11.30
C CYS A 88 15.18 -2.67 -10.51
N LYS A 89 15.08 -3.12 -9.24
CA LYS A 89 16.24 -3.35 -8.36
C LYS A 89 16.69 -4.81 -8.32
N SER A 90 15.82 -5.73 -8.70
CA SER A 90 16.13 -7.16 -8.72
C SER A 90 17.03 -7.50 -9.91
N ASP A 91 18.07 -8.30 -9.66
CA ASP A 91 18.92 -8.90 -10.70
C ASP A 91 18.33 -10.22 -11.24
N GLU A 92 17.06 -10.50 -10.93
CA GLU A 92 16.37 -11.72 -11.31
C GLU A 92 16.14 -11.78 -12.83
N THR A 93 16.14 -13.00 -13.36
CA THR A 93 15.83 -13.23 -14.78
C THR A 93 14.31 -13.35 -14.92
N PHE A 94 13.71 -12.46 -15.70
CA PHE A 94 12.27 -12.46 -15.93
C PHE A 94 11.92 -13.25 -17.19
N GLU A 95 11.04 -14.25 -17.05
CA GLU A 95 10.46 -14.97 -18.17
C GLU A 95 9.10 -14.39 -18.53
N PHE A 96 8.73 -14.47 -19.80
CA PHE A 96 7.37 -14.11 -20.21
C PHE A 96 6.37 -15.11 -19.63
N PRO A 97 5.15 -14.67 -19.27
CA PRO A 97 4.10 -15.58 -18.85
C PRO A 97 3.83 -16.67 -19.90
N GLU A 98 3.50 -17.89 -19.46
CA GLU A 98 3.18 -18.99 -20.37
C GLU A 98 2.12 -18.57 -21.39
N GLY A 99 2.42 -18.77 -22.69
CA GLY A 99 1.55 -18.40 -23.80
C GLY A 99 1.68 -16.96 -24.29
N TYR A 100 2.51 -16.11 -23.68
CA TYR A 100 2.82 -14.79 -24.24
C TYR A 100 3.97 -14.89 -25.26
N VAL A 101 3.63 -14.73 -26.54
CA VAL A 101 4.59 -14.57 -27.63
C VAL A 101 4.42 -13.16 -28.20
N PRO A 102 5.44 -12.28 -28.15
CA PRO A 102 5.33 -10.94 -28.69
C PRO A 102 5.29 -10.95 -30.22
N GLU A 103 4.10 -10.88 -30.80
CA GLU A 103 3.91 -10.79 -32.25
C GLU A 103 3.96 -9.35 -32.74
N ARG A 104 4.69 -9.11 -33.84
CA ARG A 104 4.73 -7.80 -34.51
C ARG A 104 3.45 -7.63 -35.32
N LYS A 105 2.59 -6.68 -34.94
CA LYS A 105 1.47 -6.26 -35.79
C LYS A 105 2.02 -5.54 -37.03
N ILE A 106 2.13 -6.25 -38.15
CA ILE A 106 2.43 -5.63 -39.46
C ILE A 106 1.12 -5.00 -39.95
N GLN A 107 1.06 -3.68 -39.95
CA GLN A 107 0.03 -2.95 -40.69
C GLN A 107 0.52 -2.82 -42.13
N THR A 108 0.15 -3.75 -43.00
CA THR A 108 0.17 -3.50 -44.44
C THR A 108 -0.96 -2.54 -44.74
N ALA A 109 -0.61 -1.29 -45.01
CA ALA A 109 -1.46 -0.39 -45.76
C ALA A 109 -1.46 -0.87 -47.22
N ASP A 110 -2.64 -0.84 -47.83
CA ASP A 110 -2.94 -0.98 -49.26
C ASP A 110 -3.44 -2.36 -49.74
N GLU A 111 -4.77 -2.43 -49.81
CA GLU A 111 -5.64 -2.92 -50.90
C GLU A 111 -5.51 -4.33 -51.49
N ASP A 112 -6.66 -5.02 -51.48
CA ASP A 112 -7.18 -5.96 -52.48
C ASP A 112 -6.17 -6.67 -53.40
N PHE A 113 -5.88 -7.93 -53.08
CA PHE A 113 -5.70 -8.96 -54.11
C PHE A 113 -6.10 -10.34 -53.58
N THR A 114 -7.17 -10.88 -54.15
CA THR A 114 -7.55 -12.29 -54.06
C THR A 114 -6.44 -13.16 -54.65
N ASP A 115 -6.02 -14.23 -53.98
CA ASP A 115 -6.56 -15.57 -54.24
C ASP A 115 -5.74 -16.63 -53.49
N SER A 116 -6.46 -17.65 -53.03
CA SER A 116 -6.04 -19.01 -52.69
C SER A 116 -4.59 -19.28 -52.27
N LEU A 117 -4.43 -19.87 -51.08
CA LEU A 117 -4.28 -21.33 -51.01
C LEU A 117 -4.50 -21.83 -49.58
N SER A 118 -5.53 -22.67 -49.51
CA SER A 118 -5.91 -23.62 -48.48
C SER A 118 -4.74 -24.27 -47.72
N ALA A 119 -4.94 -24.55 -46.43
CA ALA A 119 -5.49 -25.84 -46.04
C ALA A 119 -5.52 -25.99 -44.51
N SER A 120 -6.74 -26.24 -44.01
CA SER A 120 -7.03 -27.26 -42.98
C SER A 120 -6.63 -26.97 -41.54
N ALA A 121 -7.45 -27.19 -40.52
CA ALA A 121 -8.80 -27.72 -40.45
C ALA A 121 -9.27 -27.59 -38.99
N LEU A 122 -10.56 -27.22 -38.85
CA LEU A 122 -11.49 -27.64 -37.80
C LEU A 122 -11.20 -27.16 -36.35
N SER A 123 -12.18 -26.94 -35.48
CA SER A 123 -13.64 -26.81 -35.51
C SER A 123 -14.04 -26.89 -34.04
N GLY A 124 -14.99 -26.07 -33.61
CA GLY A 124 -15.84 -26.45 -32.48
C GLY A 124 -15.86 -25.45 -31.33
N ASN A 125 -16.89 -24.60 -31.38
CA ASN A 125 -17.46 -23.82 -30.29
C ASN A 125 -17.32 -24.44 -28.89
N SER A 126 -16.90 -23.59 -27.94
CA SER A 126 -17.73 -23.23 -26.79
C SER A 126 -17.01 -22.14 -26.02
N ALA A 127 -17.65 -20.98 -25.83
CA ALA A 127 -17.23 -20.07 -24.77
C ALA A 127 -17.35 -20.78 -23.42
N PRO A 128 -16.34 -20.72 -22.54
CA PRO A 128 -16.57 -20.85 -21.12
C PRO A 128 -16.45 -19.46 -20.48
N VAL A 129 -17.57 -19.06 -19.92
CA VAL A 129 -17.69 -18.18 -18.77
C VAL A 129 -16.91 -18.79 -17.59
N PHE A 130 -16.28 -17.92 -16.78
CA PHE A 130 -15.65 -18.18 -15.47
C PHE A 130 -14.35 -19.04 -15.51
N GLU A 131 -13.33 -18.80 -14.69
CA GLU A 131 -13.34 -18.51 -13.26
C GLU A 131 -11.93 -18.01 -12.87
N ASN A 132 -11.81 -16.83 -12.24
CA ASN A 132 -10.54 -16.35 -11.70
C ASN A 132 -10.12 -17.25 -10.51
N LYS A 133 -9.28 -18.25 -10.77
CA LYS A 133 -8.48 -18.88 -9.72
C LYS A 133 -7.31 -17.94 -9.38
N PHE A 134 -7.58 -16.98 -8.52
CA PHE A 134 -6.52 -16.38 -7.71
C PHE A 134 -5.93 -17.50 -6.84
N VAL A 135 -4.77 -18.00 -7.26
CA VAL A 135 -3.89 -18.75 -6.38
C VAL A 135 -3.28 -17.72 -5.43
N ASN A 136 -3.89 -17.58 -4.25
CA ASN A 136 -3.27 -16.94 -3.10
C ASN A 136 -1.91 -17.62 -2.85
N PRO A 137 -0.77 -16.91 -2.92
CA PRO A 137 0.41 -17.39 -2.23
C PRO A 137 0.15 -17.20 -0.75
N LYS A 138 -0.28 -18.27 -0.07
CA LYS A 138 -0.18 -18.40 1.39
C LYS A 138 1.27 -18.08 1.78
N PRO A 139 1.54 -17.12 2.69
CA PRO A 139 2.76 -17.17 3.46
C PRO A 139 2.58 -18.26 4.52
N LYS A 140 3.00 -19.48 4.21
CA LYS A 140 3.46 -20.39 5.27
C LYS A 140 4.96 -20.19 5.43
N SER A 141 5.34 -19.31 6.35
CA SER A 141 6.47 -19.61 7.21
C SER A 141 6.05 -19.30 8.65
N LYS A 142 5.77 -20.39 9.36
CA LYS A 142 5.93 -20.42 10.81
C LYS A 142 7.40 -20.12 11.08
N SER A 143 7.74 -18.91 11.50
CA SER A 143 8.94 -18.70 12.30
C SER A 143 8.50 -18.77 13.76
N ASN A 144 8.96 -19.83 14.42
CA ASN A 144 8.77 -20.03 15.84
C ASN A 144 9.28 -18.79 16.60
N LEU A 145 8.47 -18.34 17.56
CA LEU A 145 8.85 -17.33 18.54
C LEU A 145 10.15 -17.79 19.24
N SER A 146 11.23 -17.04 18.98
CA SER A 146 12.38 -16.99 19.88
C SER A 146 11.90 -16.39 21.21
N GLY A 147 12.12 -17.10 22.31
CA GLY A 147 11.66 -16.77 23.67
C GLY A 147 12.35 -15.56 24.32
N ALA A 148 12.70 -14.53 23.55
CA ALA A 148 13.09 -13.24 24.08
C ALA A 148 11.84 -12.34 24.20
N PRO A 149 11.68 -11.56 25.28
CA PRO A 149 10.61 -10.59 25.36
C PRO A 149 10.79 -9.58 24.22
N LEU A 150 9.82 -9.52 23.29
CA LEU A 150 9.84 -8.56 22.18
C LEU A 150 9.96 -7.14 22.72
N SER A 151 10.76 -6.31 22.03
CA SER A 151 10.81 -4.88 22.31
C SER A 151 9.42 -4.27 22.17
N ILE A 152 9.12 -3.24 22.97
CA ILE A 152 7.84 -2.52 22.91
C ILE A 152 7.55 -2.04 21.47
N MET A 153 8.58 -1.61 20.74
CA MET A 153 8.45 -1.18 19.34
C MET A 153 8.06 -2.32 18.42
N ASP A 154 8.63 -3.52 18.61
CA ASP A 154 8.28 -4.69 17.80
C ASP A 154 6.87 -5.17 18.12
N ARG A 155 6.44 -5.06 19.38
CA ARG A 155 5.05 -5.32 19.78
C ARG A 155 4.09 -4.35 19.11
N ILE A 156 4.39 -3.06 19.05
CA ILE A 156 3.58 -2.05 18.34
C ILE A 156 3.52 -2.35 16.83
N LYS A 157 4.63 -2.76 16.21
CA LYS A 157 4.66 -3.14 14.78
C LYS A 157 3.81 -4.39 14.50
N VAL A 158 3.99 -5.44 15.32
CA VAL A 158 3.21 -6.68 15.22
C VAL A 158 1.73 -6.40 15.45
N PHE A 159 1.41 -5.48 16.37
CA PHE A 159 0.06 -5.04 16.63
C PHE A 159 -0.58 -4.37 15.40
N GLY A 160 0.11 -3.42 14.76
CA GLY A 160 -0.36 -2.78 13.53
C GLY A 160 -0.57 -3.77 12.38
N LEU A 161 0.34 -4.74 12.20
CA LEU A 161 0.21 -5.80 11.20
C LEU A 161 -1.02 -6.69 11.44
N LYS A 162 -1.25 -7.11 12.69
CA LYS A 162 -2.42 -7.94 13.04
C LYS A 162 -3.74 -7.21 12.85
N ILE A 163 -3.80 -5.91 13.19
CA ILE A 163 -4.98 -5.09 12.94
C ILE A 163 -5.30 -5.06 11.45
N LYS A 164 -4.28 -4.87 10.62
CA LYS A 164 -4.41 -4.85 9.17
C LYS A 164 -4.91 -6.19 8.62
N GLU A 165 -4.31 -7.30 9.05
CA GLU A 165 -4.73 -8.65 8.64
C GLU A 165 -6.21 -8.91 8.98
N ILE A 166 -6.64 -8.58 10.20
CA ILE A 166 -8.03 -8.79 10.63
C ILE A 166 -8.98 -7.88 9.86
N TYR A 167 -8.58 -6.63 9.57
CA TYR A 167 -9.42 -5.71 8.80
C TYR A 167 -9.59 -6.18 7.35
N ASP A 168 -8.51 -6.63 6.70
CA ASP A 168 -8.55 -7.18 5.35
C ASP A 168 -9.45 -8.44 5.30
N GLU A 169 -9.32 -9.34 6.29
CA GLU A 169 -10.19 -10.53 6.42
C GLU A 169 -11.67 -10.18 6.60
N LEU A 170 -11.99 -9.17 7.40
CA LEU A 170 -13.38 -8.79 7.69
C LEU A 170 -14.04 -8.03 6.54
N ILE A 171 -13.27 -7.26 5.75
CA ILE A 171 -13.75 -6.67 4.49
C ILE A 171 -14.06 -7.77 3.48
N GLU A 172 -13.15 -8.74 3.30
CA GLU A 172 -13.36 -9.83 2.35
C GLU A 172 -14.59 -10.67 2.69
N ALA A 173 -14.94 -10.75 3.98
CA ALA A 173 -16.09 -11.50 4.48
C ALA A 173 -17.42 -10.70 4.52
N ASP A 174 -17.43 -9.42 4.12
CA ASP A 174 -18.58 -8.50 4.28
C ASP A 174 -19.16 -8.54 5.71
N ALA A 175 -18.26 -8.54 6.70
CA ALA A 175 -18.61 -8.80 8.09
C ALA A 175 -19.32 -7.60 8.75
N ASP A 176 -20.24 -7.90 9.66
CA ASP A 176 -21.02 -6.88 10.38
C ASP A 176 -20.23 -6.27 11.55
N LYS A 177 -20.63 -5.07 12.00
CA LYS A 177 -19.90 -4.26 12.99
C LYS A 177 -19.66 -4.96 14.33
N ASP A 178 -20.55 -5.87 14.71
CA ASP A 178 -20.44 -6.68 15.94
C ASP A 178 -19.31 -7.72 15.87
N LEU A 179 -19.00 -8.24 14.67
CA LEU A 179 -17.88 -9.17 14.46
C LEU A 179 -16.53 -8.44 14.52
N PHE A 180 -16.48 -7.22 13.99
CA PHE A 180 -15.35 -6.31 14.18
C PHE A 180 -15.07 -6.10 15.68
N GLN A 181 -16.06 -5.65 16.45
CA GLN A 181 -15.86 -5.38 17.88
C GLN A 181 -15.41 -6.61 18.69
N LYS A 182 -15.93 -7.81 18.38
CA LYS A 182 -15.51 -9.05 19.06
C LYS A 182 -14.07 -9.46 18.74
N ARG A 183 -13.64 -9.33 17.49
CA ARG A 183 -12.27 -9.67 17.06
C ARG A 183 -11.25 -8.64 17.53
N PHE A 184 -11.65 -7.37 17.55
CA PHE A 184 -10.79 -6.25 17.95
C PHE A 184 -10.68 -6.10 19.49
N GLY A 185 -11.62 -6.63 20.29
CA GLY A 185 -11.60 -6.50 21.74
C GLY A 185 -10.38 -7.10 22.46
N GLU A 186 -9.70 -8.10 21.89
CA GLU A 186 -8.44 -8.62 22.43
C GLU A 186 -7.30 -7.61 22.30
N PHE A 187 -7.35 -6.74 21.30
CA PHE A 187 -6.35 -5.72 20.99
C PHE A 187 -6.47 -4.48 21.88
N ASP A 188 -7.68 -4.14 22.35
CA ASP A 188 -7.87 -3.08 23.38
C ASP A 188 -7.11 -3.41 24.68
N ARG A 189 -7.05 -4.71 25.04
CA ARG A 189 -6.28 -5.17 26.20
C ARG A 189 -4.78 -5.06 25.96
N GLU A 190 -4.32 -5.42 24.77
CA GLU A 190 -2.89 -5.36 24.41
C GLU A 190 -2.39 -3.91 24.33
N LEU A 191 -3.19 -2.99 23.77
CA LEU A 191 -2.94 -1.54 23.80
C LEU A 191 -2.78 -1.02 25.22
N LYS A 192 -3.72 -1.32 26.12
CA LYS A 192 -3.65 -0.89 27.53
C LYS A 192 -2.39 -1.39 28.23
N ILE A 193 -1.95 -2.62 27.93
CA ILE A 193 -0.72 -3.19 28.50
C ILE A 193 0.52 -2.45 27.95
N ILE A 194 0.57 -2.19 26.64
CA ILE A 194 1.67 -1.46 25.99
C ILE A 194 1.74 -0.03 26.53
N GLY A 195 0.60 0.67 26.65
CA GLY A 195 0.54 2.02 27.21
C GLY A 195 1.07 2.10 28.64
N ALA A 196 0.68 1.15 29.50
CA ALA A 196 1.15 1.09 30.88
C ALA A 196 2.67 0.77 30.99
N GLU A 197 3.23 0.01 30.04
CA GLU A 197 4.67 -0.25 29.96
C GLU A 197 5.44 0.99 29.49
N ILE A 198 4.91 1.75 28.54
CA ILE A 198 5.50 3.01 28.06
C ILE A 198 5.47 4.07 29.17
N GLU A 199 4.40 4.14 29.96
CA GLU A 199 4.30 5.08 31.08
C GLU A 199 5.35 4.84 32.16
N LYS A 200 5.73 3.58 32.40
CA LYS A 200 6.78 3.19 33.35
C LYS A 200 8.20 3.57 32.91
N LEU A 201 8.42 3.92 31.64
CA LEU A 201 9.70 4.42 31.16
C LEU A 201 9.95 5.85 31.68
N GLY A 202 11.21 6.20 31.93
CA GLY A 202 11.59 7.54 32.42
C GLY A 202 11.21 8.65 31.44
N SER A 203 10.87 9.84 31.96
CA SER A 203 10.42 11.01 31.18
C SER A 203 11.45 11.55 30.18
N ASP A 204 12.74 11.30 30.42
CA ASP A 204 13.86 11.89 29.65
C ASP A 204 14.43 10.95 28.58
N ASP A 205 13.76 9.82 28.33
CA ASP A 205 14.20 8.86 27.32
C ASP A 205 13.68 9.28 25.93
N GLU A 206 14.59 9.64 25.02
CA GLU A 206 14.28 9.93 23.61
C GLU A 206 13.46 8.78 22.99
N SER A 207 13.77 7.55 23.40
CA SER A 207 13.09 6.31 23.03
C SER A 207 11.62 6.28 23.49
N LYS A 208 11.28 6.91 24.63
CA LYS A 208 9.89 6.99 25.12
C LYS A 208 9.03 7.87 24.23
N LYS A 209 9.58 8.95 23.66
CA LYS A 209 8.85 9.83 22.73
C LYS A 209 8.51 9.11 21.44
N GLU A 210 9.46 8.36 20.88
CA GLU A 210 9.25 7.55 19.68
C GLU A 210 8.21 6.45 19.93
N LEU A 211 8.30 5.74 21.06
CA LEU A 211 7.32 4.74 21.46
C LEU A 211 5.93 5.31 21.69
N LEU A 212 5.81 6.50 22.29
CA LEU A 212 4.53 7.21 22.45
C LEU A 212 3.92 7.61 21.12
N ALA A 213 4.72 8.09 20.17
CA ALA A 213 4.26 8.44 18.83
C ALA A 213 3.72 7.20 18.09
N ALA A 214 4.47 6.09 18.14
CA ALA A 214 4.07 4.82 17.55
C ALA A 214 2.80 4.24 18.23
N TYR A 215 2.73 4.31 19.56
CA TYR A 215 1.56 3.87 20.33
C TYR A 215 0.30 4.65 19.97
N ARG A 216 0.38 5.98 19.88
CA ARG A 216 -0.75 6.82 19.45
C ARG A 216 -1.17 6.56 18.01
N ALA A 217 -0.22 6.29 17.11
CA ALA A 217 -0.54 5.91 15.74
C ALA A 217 -1.34 4.59 15.70
N ALA A 218 -0.95 3.61 16.51
CA ALA A 218 -1.66 2.35 16.65
C ALA A 218 -3.06 2.51 17.27
N GLU A 219 -3.22 3.34 18.31
CA GLU A 219 -4.54 3.68 18.88
C GLU A 219 -5.47 4.32 17.86
N MET A 220 -4.95 5.25 17.05
CA MET A 220 -5.75 5.91 15.99
C MET A 220 -6.19 4.93 14.91
N GLN A 221 -5.30 4.02 14.48
CA GLN A 221 -5.66 2.96 13.53
C GLN A 221 -6.77 2.08 14.09
N TYR A 222 -6.62 1.63 15.34
CA TYR A 222 -7.61 0.81 16.03
C TYR A 222 -8.98 1.50 16.12
N SER A 223 -9.01 2.78 16.54
CA SER A 223 -10.26 3.55 16.65
C SER A 223 -10.93 3.74 15.28
N PHE A 224 -10.15 4.01 14.22
CA PHE A 224 -10.68 4.17 12.87
C PHE A 224 -11.41 2.91 12.37
N TYR A 225 -10.85 1.73 12.66
CA TYR A 225 -11.44 0.46 12.24
C TYR A 225 -12.69 0.07 13.03
N LEU A 226 -12.89 0.61 14.24
CA LEU A 226 -14.10 0.43 15.04
C LEU A 226 -15.25 1.37 14.65
N GLU A 227 -14.95 2.53 14.06
CA GLU A 227 -15.97 3.53 13.70
C GLU A 227 -16.68 3.23 12.38
N LYS A 228 -16.07 2.46 11.48
CA LYS A 228 -16.72 1.97 10.25
C LYS A 228 -17.77 0.89 10.51
#